data_AF-A0A426XVI7-F1
#
_entry.id   AF-A0A426XVI7-F1
#
_cell.length_a   1.000
_cell.length_b   1.000
_cell.length_c   1.000
_cell.angle_alpha   90.00
_cell.angle_beta   90.00
_cell.angle_gamma   90.00
#
_symmetry.space_group_name_H-M   'P 1'
#
loop_
_entity.id
_entity.type
_entity.pdbx_description
1 polymer ?
#
loop_
_entity_poly.entity_id
_entity_poly.type
_entity_poly.pdbx_seq_one_letter_code
_entity_poly.pdbx_strand_id
1 'polypeptide(L)'
;AIWGGAKLADVLELVGISKHSSFSALGGKHVEFVSIDKCKEENGGPYKASISLRQAANPEADVLLAYEMNGEILNRDHGYPLRVIVPGVIGARSVKWLDHINIIEEECQGFFMQKDYKMFPPSVNWDNINWLTRKAQMDFPVQCAICSLEDVDVVNQVKANIAGYAVSGGGRGIERVDISVDGGKTWLEAEKYQRRNIPYQSDDMNNDKWAWVLFKATVDIPENAVIIAKAVDTAANVQPEKVDAIWNLRGILNTSWHKVQVRRASRGMNSNL
;
A
#
# COMPACT_ATOMS: atom_id res chain seq x y z
N ALA A 1 0.16 -0.34 -11.22
CA ALA A 1 0.83 -0.85 -12.43
C ALA A 1 0.21 -2.19 -12.80
N ILE A 2 0.26 -2.57 -14.08
CA ILE A 2 -0.11 -3.91 -14.55
C ILE A 2 1.17 -4.73 -14.58
N TRP A 3 1.19 -5.90 -13.93
CA TRP A 3 2.38 -6.74 -13.83
C TRP A 3 2.19 -8.02 -14.66
N GLY A 4 3.16 -8.32 -15.54
CA GLY A 4 3.19 -9.54 -16.33
C GLY A 4 4.27 -10.49 -15.82
N GLY A 5 3.95 -11.78 -15.67
CA GLY A 5 4.84 -12.73 -15.04
C GLY A 5 4.26 -14.14 -14.90
N ALA A 6 5.07 -15.05 -14.35
CA ALA A 6 4.63 -16.38 -13.96
C ALA A 6 4.02 -16.35 -12.55
N LYS A 7 2.93 -17.10 -12.31
CA LYS A 7 2.43 -17.29 -10.95
C LYS A 7 3.45 -18.10 -10.14
N LEU A 8 3.75 -17.63 -8.93
CA LEU A 8 4.65 -18.35 -8.03
C LEU A 8 4.11 -19.74 -7.71
N ALA A 9 2.79 -19.89 -7.57
CA ALA A 9 2.15 -21.18 -7.35
C ALA A 9 2.45 -22.21 -8.46
N ASP A 10 2.52 -21.78 -9.72
CA ASP A 10 2.87 -22.67 -10.85
C ASP A 10 4.36 -23.05 -10.81
N VAL A 11 5.24 -22.11 -10.45
CA VAL A 11 6.68 -22.38 -10.29
C VAL A 11 6.96 -23.33 -9.12
N LEU A 12 6.22 -23.20 -8.02
CA LEU A 12 6.29 -24.11 -6.88
C LEU A 12 5.80 -25.52 -7.26
N GLU A 13 4.76 -25.62 -8.08
CA GLU A 13 4.25 -26.90 -8.59
C GLU A 13 5.30 -27.63 -9.44
N LEU A 14 6.08 -26.91 -10.27
CA LEU A 14 7.19 -27.48 -11.05
C LEU A 14 8.29 -28.13 -10.18
N VAL A 15 8.44 -27.69 -8.93
CA VAL A 15 9.42 -28.26 -7.97
C VAL A 15 8.77 -29.19 -6.94
N GLY A 16 7.55 -29.65 -7.21
CA GLY A 16 6.86 -30.68 -6.43
C GLY A 16 6.07 -30.17 -5.22
N ILE A 17 5.78 -28.86 -5.13
CA ILE A 17 4.91 -28.29 -4.10
C ILE A 17 3.54 -28.01 -4.72
N SER A 18 2.55 -28.84 -4.41
CA SER A 18 1.19 -28.69 -4.93
C SER A 18 0.56 -27.34 -4.56
N LYS A 19 -0.33 -26.85 -5.42
CA LYS A 19 -1.19 -25.69 -5.14
C LYS A 19 -1.98 -25.87 -3.84
N HIS A 20 -2.21 -24.76 -3.15
CA HIS A 20 -2.88 -24.68 -1.84
C HIS A 20 -2.15 -25.39 -0.67
N SER A 21 -0.93 -25.89 -0.88
CA SER A 21 -0.09 -26.44 0.18
C SER A 21 0.26 -25.38 1.24
N SER A 22 0.18 -25.76 2.52
CA SER A 22 0.62 -24.92 3.64
C SER A 22 2.02 -25.28 4.17
N PHE A 23 2.53 -26.45 3.79
CA PHE A 23 3.88 -26.92 4.08
C PHE A 23 4.37 -27.80 2.92
N SER A 24 5.69 -27.89 2.76
CA SER A 24 6.34 -28.82 1.81
C SER A 24 6.57 -30.19 2.45
N ALA A 25 6.90 -31.20 1.64
CA ALA A 25 7.21 -32.55 2.13
C ALA A 25 8.39 -32.60 3.12
N LEU A 26 9.30 -31.63 3.05
CA LEU A 26 10.47 -31.49 3.94
C LEU A 26 10.22 -30.52 5.11
N GLY A 27 8.95 -30.15 5.38
CA GLY A 27 8.58 -29.33 6.52
C GLY A 27 8.68 -27.82 6.34
N GLY A 28 9.11 -27.33 5.16
CA GLY A 28 9.15 -25.90 4.87
C GLY A 28 7.76 -25.25 4.87
N LYS A 29 7.59 -24.11 5.58
CA LYS A 29 6.31 -23.39 5.78
C LYS A 29 6.34 -21.97 5.20
N HIS A 30 7.49 -21.49 4.76
CA HIS A 30 7.69 -20.15 4.22
C HIS A 30 8.46 -20.21 2.89
N VAL A 31 8.26 -19.19 2.06
CA VAL A 31 9.03 -18.95 0.85
C VAL A 31 9.81 -17.66 1.04
N GLU A 32 11.13 -17.76 1.11
CA GLU A 32 12.06 -16.64 1.17
C GLU A 32 12.51 -16.25 -0.23
N PHE A 33 12.61 -14.95 -0.46
CA PHE A 33 13.08 -14.33 -1.68
C PHE A 33 14.35 -13.55 -1.37
N VAL A 34 15.42 -13.87 -2.09
CA VAL A 34 16.74 -13.26 -1.90
C VAL A 34 17.07 -12.40 -3.12
N SER A 35 17.38 -11.14 -2.90
CA SER A 35 17.87 -10.20 -3.92
C SER A 35 19.35 -10.47 -4.23
N ILE A 36 19.85 -9.99 -5.37
CA ILE A 36 21.29 -9.95 -5.69
C ILE A 36 21.98 -8.67 -5.17
N ASP A 37 21.21 -7.72 -4.64
CA ASP A 37 21.76 -6.44 -4.17
C ASP A 37 22.67 -6.58 -2.93
N LYS A 38 23.22 -5.45 -2.47
CA LYS A 38 24.07 -5.38 -1.28
C LYS A 38 23.62 -4.24 -0.39
N CYS A 39 23.09 -4.58 0.78
CA CYS A 39 22.59 -3.63 1.78
C CYS A 39 23.62 -3.43 2.90
N LYS A 40 23.74 -2.20 3.40
CA LYS A 40 24.62 -1.91 4.54
C LYS A 40 24.12 -2.57 5.83
N GLU A 41 22.80 -2.63 5.97
CA GLU A 41 22.05 -3.24 7.07
C GLU A 41 22.30 -4.75 7.19
N GLU A 42 22.69 -5.39 6.09
CA GLU A 42 23.05 -6.81 5.99
C GLU A 42 24.58 -6.98 5.85
N ASN A 43 25.38 -5.98 6.25
CA ASN A 43 26.84 -5.99 6.15
C ASN A 43 27.38 -6.31 4.75
N GLY A 44 26.72 -5.77 3.72
CA GLY A 44 27.04 -6.03 2.31
C GLY A 44 26.36 -7.27 1.73
N GLY A 45 25.55 -7.98 2.52
CA GLY A 45 24.66 -9.05 2.08
C GLY A 45 23.36 -8.55 1.44
N PRO A 46 22.52 -9.46 0.93
CA PRO A 46 21.37 -9.12 0.12
C PRO A 46 20.12 -8.75 0.91
N TYR A 47 19.25 -7.95 0.30
CA TYR A 47 17.88 -7.77 0.73
C TYR A 47 17.11 -9.09 0.68
N LYS A 48 16.37 -9.41 1.75
CA LYS A 48 15.58 -10.64 1.88
C LYS A 48 14.20 -10.35 2.48
N ALA A 49 13.20 -11.07 2.00
CA ALA A 49 11.87 -11.12 2.60
C ALA A 49 11.25 -12.50 2.42
N SER A 50 10.22 -12.83 3.19
CA SER A 50 9.46 -14.07 2.98
C SER A 50 7.96 -13.89 3.11
N ILE A 51 7.22 -14.80 2.50
CA ILE A 51 5.77 -14.99 2.72
C ILE A 51 5.51 -16.42 3.20
N SER A 52 4.31 -16.68 3.73
CA SER A 52 3.91 -18.06 4.06
C SER A 52 3.79 -18.92 2.79
N LEU A 53 4.12 -20.20 2.88
CA LEU A 53 3.94 -21.14 1.78
C LEU A 53 2.47 -21.24 1.38
N ARG A 54 1.56 -21.19 2.36
CA ARG A 54 0.11 -21.11 2.13
C ARG A 54 -0.28 -19.99 1.18
N GLN A 55 0.32 -18.81 1.32
CA GLN A 55 0.07 -17.68 0.41
C GLN A 55 0.74 -17.89 -0.94
N ALA A 56 2.01 -18.31 -0.95
CA ALA A 56 2.80 -18.52 -2.15
C ALA A 56 2.21 -19.59 -3.10
N ALA A 57 1.68 -20.67 -2.52
CA ALA A 57 1.09 -21.79 -3.23
C ALA A 57 -0.40 -21.58 -3.55
N ASN A 58 -1.02 -20.48 -3.11
CA ASN A 58 -2.42 -20.18 -3.44
C ASN A 58 -2.52 -19.40 -4.76
N PRO A 59 -3.08 -19.98 -5.85
CA PRO A 59 -3.21 -19.28 -7.12
C PRO A 59 -4.10 -18.01 -7.06
N GLU A 60 -5.02 -17.91 -6.10
CA GLU A 60 -5.92 -16.77 -5.92
C GLU A 60 -5.27 -15.58 -5.20
N ALA A 61 -4.10 -15.80 -4.58
CA ALA A 61 -3.30 -14.75 -3.97
C ALA A 61 -2.47 -13.96 -5.00
N ASP A 62 -2.44 -14.42 -6.25
CA ASP A 62 -1.79 -13.77 -7.40
C ASP A 62 -0.35 -13.32 -7.15
N VAL A 63 0.42 -14.09 -6.36
CA VAL A 63 1.85 -13.83 -6.20
C VAL A 63 2.56 -14.14 -7.53
N LEU A 64 3.28 -13.15 -8.06
CA LEU A 64 3.92 -13.23 -9.37
C LEU A 64 5.44 -13.15 -9.27
N LEU A 65 6.12 -13.93 -10.10
CA LEU A 65 7.47 -13.65 -10.57
C LEU A 65 7.34 -12.80 -11.83
N ALA A 66 7.42 -11.48 -11.66
CA ALA A 66 7.16 -10.50 -12.70
C ALA A 66 8.43 -10.12 -13.47
N TYR A 67 8.34 -10.18 -14.79
CA TYR A 67 9.36 -9.74 -15.75
C TYR A 67 8.85 -8.61 -16.67
N GLU A 68 7.58 -8.24 -16.54
CA GLU A 68 6.94 -7.11 -17.24
C GLU A 68 6.25 -6.15 -16.28
N MET A 69 6.25 -4.86 -16.64
CA MET A 69 5.52 -3.80 -15.95
C MET A 69 4.89 -2.86 -16.99
N ASN A 70 3.56 -2.74 -16.95
CA ASN A 70 2.74 -1.95 -17.88
C ASN A 70 2.93 -2.35 -19.36
N GLY A 71 3.07 -3.66 -19.63
CA GLY A 71 3.23 -4.20 -20.98
C GLY A 71 4.65 -4.10 -21.56
N GLU A 72 5.59 -3.54 -20.80
CA GLU A 72 6.99 -3.42 -21.19
C GLU A 72 7.89 -4.30 -20.32
N ILE A 73 9.07 -4.64 -20.83
CA ILE A 73 10.11 -5.33 -20.06
C ILE A 73 10.41 -4.53 -18.78
N LEU A 74 10.55 -5.24 -17.66
CA LEU A 74 10.84 -4.63 -16.36
C LEU A 74 12.11 -3.77 -16.44
N ASN A 75 12.06 -2.55 -15.89
CA ASN A 75 13.22 -1.69 -15.85
C ASN A 75 14.16 -2.03 -14.67
N ARG A 76 15.38 -1.48 -14.69
CA ARG A 76 16.38 -1.73 -13.65
C ARG A 76 15.91 -1.31 -12.25
N ASP A 77 15.32 -0.13 -12.10
CA ASP A 77 14.89 0.37 -10.78
C ASP A 77 13.75 -0.44 -10.16
N HIS A 78 12.94 -1.08 -11.00
CA HIS A 78 11.83 -1.92 -10.61
C HIS A 78 12.16 -3.41 -10.57
N GLY A 79 13.40 -3.82 -10.85
CA GLY A 79 13.87 -5.17 -10.53
C GLY A 79 14.24 -6.05 -11.72
N TYR A 80 14.54 -5.50 -12.89
CA TYR A 80 15.03 -6.29 -14.04
C TYR A 80 16.15 -7.28 -13.64
N PRO A 81 16.14 -8.53 -14.12
CA PRO A 81 15.18 -9.10 -15.08
C PRO A 81 13.92 -9.66 -14.43
N LEU A 82 13.92 -9.87 -13.11
CA LEU A 82 12.85 -10.58 -12.42
C LEU A 82 12.68 -10.05 -10.99
N ARG A 83 11.43 -9.84 -10.60
CA ARG A 83 11.05 -9.49 -9.22
C ARG A 83 9.89 -10.34 -8.73
N VAL A 84 9.68 -10.33 -7.43
CA VAL A 84 8.42 -10.77 -6.84
C VAL A 84 7.43 -9.61 -6.78
N ILE A 85 6.16 -9.89 -7.03
CA ILE A 85 5.02 -9.05 -6.69
C ILE A 85 4.12 -9.85 -5.75
N VAL A 86 3.85 -9.30 -4.56
CA VAL A 86 2.96 -9.90 -3.55
C VAL A 86 1.75 -8.96 -3.36
N PRO A 87 0.63 -9.20 -4.07
CA PRO A 87 -0.55 -8.34 -3.98
C PRO A 87 -1.15 -8.29 -2.57
N GLY A 88 -1.73 -7.14 -2.20
CA GLY A 88 -2.36 -6.93 -0.88
C GLY A 88 -1.38 -6.90 0.31
N VAL A 89 -0.07 -6.95 0.05
CA VAL A 89 1.00 -6.92 1.06
C VAL A 89 1.84 -5.65 0.85
N ILE A 90 2.48 -5.15 1.90
CA ILE A 90 3.37 -3.98 1.81
C ILE A 90 4.48 -4.20 0.77
N GLY A 91 4.89 -3.10 0.11
CA GLY A 91 5.87 -3.14 -0.98
C GLY A 91 7.21 -3.80 -0.61
N ALA A 92 7.61 -3.75 0.67
CA ALA A 92 8.83 -4.36 1.18
C ALA A 92 8.94 -5.88 0.92
N ARG A 93 7.82 -6.59 0.74
CA ARG A 93 7.84 -8.05 0.50
C ARG A 93 7.93 -8.42 -0.98
N SER A 94 7.76 -7.44 -1.87
CA SER A 94 7.91 -7.61 -3.32
C SER A 94 9.38 -7.42 -3.72
N VAL A 95 10.22 -8.40 -3.41
CA VAL A 95 11.70 -8.34 -3.61
C VAL A 95 12.06 -8.12 -5.07
N LYS A 96 12.96 -7.17 -5.33
CA LYS A 96 13.49 -6.85 -6.67
C LYS A 96 14.79 -7.59 -6.92
N TRP A 97 15.18 -7.74 -8.20
CA TRP A 97 16.45 -8.33 -8.62
C TRP A 97 16.66 -9.72 -8.02
N LEU A 98 15.67 -10.59 -8.24
CA LEU A 98 15.55 -11.89 -7.59
C LEU A 98 16.69 -12.83 -8.00
N ASP A 99 17.41 -13.37 -7.01
CA ASP A 99 18.54 -14.28 -7.16
C ASP A 99 18.16 -15.71 -6.75
N HIS A 100 17.53 -15.86 -5.57
CA HIS A 100 17.09 -17.15 -5.05
C HIS A 100 15.65 -17.12 -4.51
N ILE A 101 14.99 -18.27 -4.61
CA ILE A 101 13.71 -18.58 -3.96
C ILE A 101 13.94 -19.81 -3.08
N ASN A 102 13.90 -19.63 -1.77
CA ASN A 102 14.19 -20.67 -0.79
C ASN A 102 12.91 -21.12 -0.08
N ILE A 103 12.72 -22.43 0.06
CA ILE A 103 11.64 -23.01 0.87
C ILE A 103 12.21 -23.33 2.24
N ILE A 104 11.71 -22.65 3.27
CA ILE A 104 12.29 -22.69 4.63
C ILE A 104 11.23 -22.99 5.69
N GLU A 105 11.64 -23.58 6.81
CA GLU A 105 10.71 -23.99 7.88
C GLU A 105 10.14 -22.80 8.66
N GLU A 106 10.96 -21.79 8.93
CA GLU A 106 10.60 -20.61 9.72
C GLU A 106 10.63 -19.34 8.87
N GLU A 107 10.10 -18.23 9.39
CA GLU A 107 10.15 -16.93 8.71
C GLU A 107 11.60 -16.53 8.40
N CYS A 108 11.80 -15.81 7.29
CA CYS A 108 13.10 -15.25 6.91
C CYS A 108 13.74 -14.47 8.08
N GLN A 109 14.99 -14.80 8.39
CA GLN A 109 15.74 -14.18 9.49
C GLN A 109 16.50 -12.91 9.07
N GLY A 110 16.29 -12.44 7.84
CA GLY A 110 16.92 -11.22 7.32
C GLY A 110 16.53 -9.96 8.11
N PHE A 111 17.40 -8.96 8.07
CA PHE A 111 17.28 -7.69 8.79
C PHE A 111 15.92 -7.03 8.54
N PHE A 112 15.49 -6.92 7.28
CA PHE A 112 14.24 -6.25 6.90
C PHE A 112 12.96 -7.02 7.27
N MET A 113 13.07 -8.29 7.69
CA MET A 113 11.95 -9.05 8.26
C MET A 113 11.97 -8.98 9.79
N GLN A 114 13.14 -9.11 10.41
CA GLN A 114 13.26 -9.26 11.85
C GLN A 114 13.46 -7.95 12.61
N LYS A 115 14.12 -6.97 11.99
CA LYS A 115 14.59 -5.71 12.59
C LYS A 115 14.08 -4.46 11.85
N ASP A 116 13.09 -4.62 10.97
CA ASP A 116 12.40 -3.51 10.32
C ASP A 116 10.96 -3.87 9.97
N TYR A 117 10.18 -2.90 9.46
CA TYR A 117 8.82 -3.07 8.96
C TYR A 117 7.90 -3.80 9.95
N LYS A 118 7.93 -3.37 11.22
CA LYS A 118 7.04 -3.84 12.29
C LYS A 118 6.31 -2.66 12.93
N MET A 119 5.01 -2.81 13.16
CA MET A 119 4.17 -1.76 13.75
C MET A 119 4.25 -1.80 15.29
N PHE A 120 4.90 -0.83 15.89
CA PHE A 120 5.01 -0.69 17.35
C PHE A 120 3.98 0.30 17.90
N PRO A 121 3.59 0.18 19.19
CA PRO A 121 2.74 1.18 19.83
C PRO A 121 3.50 2.49 20.10
N PRO A 122 2.80 3.61 20.36
CA PRO A 122 3.43 4.90 20.57
C PRO A 122 4.40 5.01 21.77
N SER A 123 4.28 4.11 22.74
CA SER A 123 5.15 4.08 23.93
C SER A 123 6.54 3.50 23.67
N VAL A 124 6.78 2.94 22.49
CA VAL A 124 8.08 2.34 22.13
C VAL A 124 9.00 3.39 21.50
N ASN A 125 10.22 3.46 21.99
CA ASN A 125 11.30 4.32 21.50
C ASN A 125 12.60 3.50 21.29
N TRP A 126 13.69 4.16 20.88
CA TRP A 126 14.95 3.48 20.61
C TRP A 126 15.59 2.84 21.85
N ASP A 127 15.29 3.33 23.05
CA ASP A 127 15.86 2.83 24.30
C ASP A 127 15.16 1.56 24.79
N ASN A 128 13.88 1.36 24.45
CA ASN A 128 13.05 0.26 24.96
C ASN A 128 12.54 -0.71 23.87
N ILE A 129 12.92 -0.52 22.61
CA ILE A 129 12.44 -1.34 21.49
C ILE A 129 12.85 -2.82 21.66
N ASN A 130 11.85 -3.71 21.57
CA ASN A 130 12.06 -5.14 21.46
C ASN A 130 11.36 -5.70 20.21
N TRP A 131 12.17 -6.00 19.19
CA TRP A 131 11.72 -6.52 17.89
C TRP A 131 10.96 -7.84 17.94
N LEU A 132 11.15 -8.66 18.98
CA LEU A 132 10.46 -9.95 19.14
C LEU A 132 9.01 -9.79 19.57
N THR A 133 8.62 -8.62 20.07
CA THR A 133 7.24 -8.35 20.53
C THR A 133 6.26 -8.13 19.38
N ARG A 134 6.75 -7.95 18.15
CA ARG A 134 5.93 -7.67 16.97
C ARG A 134 6.25 -8.64 15.84
N LYS A 135 5.22 -8.92 15.04
CA LYS A 135 5.34 -9.68 13.80
C LYS A 135 5.78 -8.76 12.66
N ALA A 136 6.41 -9.32 11.63
CA ALA A 136 6.67 -8.61 10.39
C ALA A 136 5.34 -8.12 9.79
N GLN A 137 5.30 -6.85 9.36
CA GLN A 137 4.13 -6.32 8.71
C GLN A 137 3.99 -6.95 7.31
N MET A 138 2.80 -7.50 7.03
CA MET A 138 2.46 -8.12 5.75
C MET A 138 1.34 -7.32 5.08
N ASP A 139 0.08 -7.57 5.45
CA ASP A 139 -1.09 -6.75 5.06
C ASP A 139 -0.92 -5.29 5.54
N PHE A 140 -1.70 -4.35 5.02
CA PHE A 140 -1.71 -2.95 5.45
C PHE A 140 -3.15 -2.40 5.57
N PRO A 141 -3.39 -1.48 6.52
CA PRO A 141 -4.73 -0.95 6.77
C PRO A 141 -5.21 -0.04 5.63
N VAL A 142 -6.50 0.29 5.65
CA VAL A 142 -7.08 1.29 4.75
C VAL A 142 -6.31 2.62 4.83
N GLN A 143 -6.03 3.20 3.66
CA GLN A 143 -5.31 4.45 3.47
C GLN A 143 -6.03 5.30 2.42
N CYS A 144 -5.96 6.62 2.58
CA CYS A 144 -6.48 7.61 1.64
C CYS A 144 -5.65 8.88 1.70
N ALA A 145 -5.39 9.50 0.54
CA ALA A 145 -4.72 10.79 0.46
C ALA A 145 -5.26 11.61 -0.71
N ILE A 146 -5.45 12.91 -0.47
CA ILE A 146 -5.63 13.95 -1.50
C ILE A 146 -4.31 14.13 -2.26
N CYS A 147 -4.39 14.28 -3.59
CA CYS A 147 -3.23 14.49 -4.47
C CYS A 147 -3.43 15.63 -5.47
N SER A 148 -4.64 16.22 -5.54
CA SER A 148 -4.95 17.33 -6.44
C SER A 148 -4.57 18.71 -5.87
N LEU A 149 -4.07 18.75 -4.64
CA LEU A 149 -3.67 19.94 -3.90
C LEU A 149 -2.40 19.61 -3.10
N GLU A 150 -1.61 20.64 -2.81
CA GLU A 150 -0.50 20.57 -1.85
C GLU A 150 -1.02 20.66 -0.40
N ASP A 151 -0.22 20.27 0.59
CA ASP A 151 -0.59 20.35 2.03
C ASP A 151 -1.07 21.74 2.45
N VAL A 152 -0.51 22.78 1.82
CA VAL A 152 -0.94 24.18 1.92
C VAL A 152 -1.10 24.75 0.52
N ASP A 153 -2.31 25.16 0.17
CA ASP A 153 -2.65 25.58 -1.19
C ASP A 153 -3.49 26.87 -1.24
N VAL A 154 -3.46 27.56 -2.37
CA VAL A 154 -4.26 28.75 -2.66
C VAL A 154 -5.09 28.52 -3.93
N VAL A 155 -6.42 28.51 -3.78
CA VAL A 155 -7.33 28.32 -4.90
C VAL A 155 -7.99 29.63 -5.34
N ASN A 156 -8.12 29.82 -6.65
CA ASN A 156 -8.73 31.03 -7.24
C ASN A 156 -10.25 30.90 -7.47
N GLN A 157 -10.79 29.69 -7.38
CA GLN A 157 -12.18 29.39 -7.68
C GLN A 157 -12.95 29.00 -6.43
N VAL A 158 -14.26 29.28 -6.41
CA VAL A 158 -15.16 28.80 -5.35
C VAL A 158 -15.32 27.29 -5.46
N LYS A 159 -15.40 26.74 -6.67
CA LYS A 159 -15.46 25.29 -6.90
C LYS A 159 -14.09 24.73 -7.19
N ALA A 160 -13.70 23.67 -6.48
CA ALA A 160 -12.47 22.93 -6.73
C ALA A 160 -12.76 21.44 -6.88
N ASN A 161 -11.96 20.77 -7.71
CA ASN A 161 -11.97 19.33 -7.84
C ASN A 161 -10.93 18.76 -6.88
N ILE A 162 -11.39 18.07 -5.85
CA ILE A 162 -10.55 17.34 -4.90
C ILE A 162 -10.44 15.91 -5.40
N ALA A 163 -9.21 15.45 -5.65
CA ALA A 163 -8.97 14.10 -6.15
C ALA A 163 -7.75 13.48 -5.46
N GLY A 164 -7.70 12.16 -5.45
CA GLY A 164 -6.65 11.39 -4.80
C GLY A 164 -6.85 9.89 -4.97
N TYR A 165 -6.22 9.12 -4.08
CA TYR A 165 -6.35 7.66 -4.06
C TYR A 165 -6.77 7.15 -2.68
N ALA A 166 -7.41 5.99 -2.67
CA ALA A 166 -7.64 5.17 -1.49
C ALA A 166 -7.24 3.71 -1.78
N VAL A 167 -6.77 2.98 -0.77
CA VAL A 167 -6.33 1.59 -0.91
C VAL A 167 -6.40 0.87 0.43
N SER A 168 -6.67 -0.44 0.43
CA SER A 168 -6.53 -1.30 1.60
C SER A 168 -5.76 -2.56 1.17
N GLY A 169 -5.01 -3.16 2.10
CA GLY A 169 -4.30 -4.41 1.84
C GLY A 169 -5.25 -5.61 1.81
N GLY A 170 -4.67 -6.80 1.70
CA GLY A 170 -5.40 -8.07 1.76
C GLY A 170 -6.47 -8.28 0.68
N GLY A 171 -6.53 -7.41 -0.33
CA GLY A 171 -7.51 -7.47 -1.42
C GLY A 171 -8.86 -6.87 -1.07
N ARG A 172 -8.93 -6.10 0.03
CA ARG A 172 -10.15 -5.40 0.44
C ARG A 172 -10.38 -4.18 -0.45
N GLY A 173 -11.56 -4.10 -1.07
CA GLY A 173 -11.98 -2.93 -1.82
C GLY A 173 -12.21 -1.70 -0.94
N ILE A 174 -12.40 -0.54 -1.56
CA ILE A 174 -12.83 0.69 -0.88
C ILE A 174 -14.33 0.84 -1.05
N GLU A 175 -15.09 0.74 0.04
CA GLU A 175 -16.54 0.92 0.04
C GLU A 175 -16.90 2.40 -0.08
N ARG A 176 -16.20 3.26 0.66
CA ARG A 176 -16.50 4.70 0.68
C ARG A 176 -15.28 5.57 0.87
N VAL A 177 -15.30 6.76 0.27
CA VAL A 177 -14.37 7.85 0.54
C VAL A 177 -15.18 9.08 0.92
N ASP A 178 -14.91 9.63 2.09
CA ASP A 178 -15.58 10.80 2.65
C ASP A 178 -14.63 12.01 2.56
N ILE A 179 -15.14 13.13 2.03
CA ILE A 179 -14.45 14.41 1.95
C ILE A 179 -15.17 15.43 2.82
N SER A 180 -14.42 16.17 3.62
CA SER A 180 -14.90 17.33 4.38
C SER A 180 -14.18 18.59 3.94
N VAL A 181 -14.89 19.72 3.92
CA VAL A 181 -14.33 21.06 3.66
C VAL A 181 -14.39 21.99 4.88
N ASP A 182 -14.91 21.49 6.01
CA ASP A 182 -15.16 22.25 7.24
C ASP A 182 -14.38 21.71 8.45
N GLY A 183 -13.27 21.01 8.18
CA GLY A 183 -12.41 20.44 9.22
C GLY A 183 -12.96 19.16 9.84
N GLY A 184 -13.80 18.42 9.12
CA GLY A 184 -14.31 17.10 9.54
C GLY A 184 -15.64 17.14 10.27
N LYS A 185 -16.39 18.24 10.22
CA LYS A 185 -17.71 18.36 10.87
C LYS A 185 -18.81 17.75 10.00
N THR A 186 -18.75 18.00 8.70
CA THR A 186 -19.66 17.42 7.70
C THR A 186 -18.88 16.71 6.60
N TRP A 187 -19.52 15.75 5.94
CA TRP A 187 -18.90 14.84 4.98
C TRP A 187 -19.75 14.72 3.72
N LEU A 188 -19.08 14.77 2.57
CA LEU A 188 -19.61 14.44 1.26
C LEU A 188 -18.94 13.14 0.80
N GLU A 189 -19.72 12.19 0.27
CA GLU A 189 -19.16 11.01 -0.37
C GLU A 189 -18.57 11.37 -1.74
N ALA A 190 -17.32 10.96 -1.99
CA ALA A 190 -16.65 11.15 -3.26
C ALA A 190 -17.03 10.08 -4.30
N GLU A 191 -17.00 10.46 -5.58
CA GLU A 191 -17.05 9.50 -6.67
C GLU A 191 -15.78 8.65 -6.65
N LYS A 192 -15.92 7.32 -6.80
CA LYS A 192 -14.84 6.33 -6.79
C LYS A 192 -14.73 5.66 -8.15
N TYR A 193 -13.52 5.41 -8.63
CA TYR A 193 -13.29 4.76 -9.93
C TYR A 193 -11.93 4.06 -10.01
N GLN A 194 -11.83 3.05 -10.89
CA GLN A 194 -10.58 2.36 -11.23
C GLN A 194 -10.31 2.46 -12.74
N ARG A 195 -11.08 1.70 -13.52
CA ARG A 195 -10.99 1.68 -14.98
C ARG A 195 -11.94 2.72 -15.59
N ARG A 196 -11.50 3.35 -16.68
CA ARG A 196 -12.32 4.35 -17.37
C ARG A 196 -13.59 3.69 -17.93
N ASN A 197 -14.72 4.36 -17.76
CA ASN A 197 -16.05 3.93 -18.25
C ASN A 197 -16.57 2.59 -17.66
N ILE A 198 -15.95 2.07 -16.61
CA ILE A 198 -16.46 0.90 -15.88
C ILE A 198 -16.83 1.40 -14.48
N PRO A 199 -18.12 1.34 -14.08
CA PRO A 199 -18.53 1.69 -12.73
C PRO A 199 -17.76 0.83 -11.71
N TYR A 200 -17.22 1.48 -10.69
CA TYR A 200 -16.59 0.77 -9.59
C TYR A 200 -17.65 0.42 -8.53
N GLN A 201 -17.74 -0.85 -8.17
CA GLN A 201 -18.58 -1.36 -7.09
C GLN A 201 -17.78 -2.34 -6.26
N SER A 202 -17.49 -2.03 -5.00
CA SER A 202 -16.70 -2.84 -4.07
C SER A 202 -17.04 -4.33 -4.12
N ASP A 203 -16.01 -5.18 -4.07
CA ASP A 203 -16.11 -6.65 -4.10
C ASP A 203 -16.82 -7.27 -5.32
N ASP A 204 -17.10 -6.49 -6.38
CA ASP A 204 -17.52 -7.03 -7.68
C ASP A 204 -16.39 -7.77 -8.38
N MET A 205 -16.73 -8.86 -9.08
CA MET A 205 -15.78 -9.71 -9.82
C MET A 205 -15.00 -8.96 -10.91
N ASN A 206 -15.52 -7.84 -11.40
CA ASN A 206 -14.89 -7.03 -12.44
C ASN A 206 -13.85 -6.03 -11.89
N ASN A 207 -13.71 -5.91 -10.57
CA ASN A 207 -12.78 -4.97 -9.96
C ASN A 207 -11.34 -5.50 -9.88
N ASP A 208 -10.41 -4.55 -9.92
CA ASP A 208 -9.01 -4.80 -9.65
C ASP A 208 -8.79 -4.81 -8.13
N LYS A 209 -9.11 -5.92 -7.45
CA LYS A 209 -9.07 -6.06 -5.98
C LYS A 209 -7.72 -5.73 -5.32
N TRP A 210 -6.63 -5.81 -6.10
CA TRP A 210 -5.27 -5.50 -5.62
C TRP A 210 -4.83 -4.06 -5.90
N ALA A 211 -5.62 -3.32 -6.68
CA ALA A 211 -5.31 -1.96 -7.06
C ALA A 211 -5.96 -0.95 -6.11
N TRP A 212 -5.37 0.25 -6.04
CA TRP A 212 -6.03 1.39 -5.43
C TRP A 212 -7.36 1.72 -6.12
N VAL A 213 -8.14 2.58 -5.49
CA VAL A 213 -9.35 3.20 -6.01
C VAL A 213 -9.08 4.70 -6.06
N LEU A 214 -9.24 5.31 -7.23
CA LEU A 214 -9.14 6.75 -7.36
C LEU A 214 -10.46 7.38 -6.90
N PHE A 215 -10.39 8.55 -6.28
CA PHE A 215 -11.58 9.30 -5.91
C PHE A 215 -11.53 10.73 -6.44
N LYS A 216 -12.71 11.33 -6.61
CA LYS A 216 -12.85 12.76 -6.87
C LYS A 216 -14.17 13.31 -6.31
N ALA A 217 -14.18 14.57 -5.92
CA ALA A 217 -15.39 15.33 -5.65
C ALA A 217 -15.21 16.80 -6.06
N THR A 218 -16.26 17.38 -6.63
CA THR A 218 -16.34 18.83 -6.85
C THR A 218 -17.02 19.46 -5.65
N VAL A 219 -16.32 20.36 -4.96
CA VAL A 219 -16.79 20.98 -3.72
C VAL A 219 -16.67 22.50 -3.79
N ASP A 220 -17.55 23.20 -3.08
CA ASP A 220 -17.42 24.63 -2.83
C ASP A 220 -16.44 24.84 -1.67
N ILE A 221 -15.35 25.57 -1.92
CA ILE A 221 -14.27 25.85 -0.98
C ILE A 221 -14.58 27.14 -0.20
N PRO A 222 -14.71 27.06 1.14
CA PRO A 222 -14.74 28.22 2.02
C PRO A 222 -13.51 29.12 1.87
N GLU A 223 -13.58 30.36 2.36
CA GLU A 223 -12.44 31.29 2.26
C GLU A 223 -11.16 30.76 2.94
N ASN A 224 -11.32 30.10 4.09
CA ASN A 224 -10.27 29.33 4.74
C ASN A 224 -10.85 27.95 5.06
N ALA A 225 -10.28 26.91 4.47
CA ALA A 225 -10.78 25.55 4.57
C ALA A 225 -9.68 24.61 5.04
N VAL A 226 -10.07 23.65 5.87
CA VAL A 226 -9.27 22.45 6.11
C VAL A 226 -10.00 21.31 5.42
N ILE A 227 -9.47 20.90 4.27
CA ILE A 227 -10.03 19.82 3.49
C ILE A 227 -9.49 18.51 4.05
N ILE A 228 -10.37 17.57 4.32
CA ILE A 228 -10.01 16.27 4.90
C ILE A 228 -10.55 15.16 4.01
N ALA A 229 -9.73 14.12 3.76
CA ALA A 229 -10.18 12.89 3.13
C ALA A 229 -9.94 11.68 4.05
N LYS A 230 -10.92 10.77 4.10
CA LYS A 230 -10.80 9.47 4.76
C LYS A 230 -11.56 8.39 3.98
N ALA A 231 -11.09 7.15 4.05
CA ALA A 231 -11.71 6.01 3.40
C ALA A 231 -12.21 4.95 4.39
N VAL A 232 -13.12 4.12 3.90
CA VAL A 232 -13.66 2.92 4.55
C VAL A 232 -13.51 1.76 3.58
N ASP A 233 -12.90 0.65 4.01
CA ASP A 233 -12.78 -0.56 3.19
C ASP A 233 -14.02 -1.46 3.30
N THR A 234 -14.08 -2.53 2.49
CA THR A 234 -15.25 -3.44 2.47
C THR A 234 -15.44 -4.25 3.75
N ALA A 235 -14.42 -4.31 4.61
CA ALA A 235 -14.52 -4.88 5.96
C ALA A 235 -14.89 -3.82 7.02
N ALA A 236 -15.30 -2.63 6.58
CA ALA A 236 -15.64 -1.48 7.42
C ALA A 236 -14.49 -0.99 8.32
N ASN A 237 -13.23 -1.29 7.97
CA ASN A 237 -12.09 -0.66 8.64
C ASN A 237 -12.06 0.82 8.31
N VAL A 238 -11.63 1.63 9.28
CA VAL A 238 -11.56 3.08 9.16
C VAL A 238 -10.16 3.61 9.46
N GLN A 239 -9.86 4.79 8.93
CA GLN A 239 -8.65 5.52 9.23
C GLN A 239 -8.74 6.24 10.59
N PRO A 240 -7.65 6.28 11.38
CA PRO A 240 -7.57 7.09 12.59
C PRO A 240 -7.59 8.59 12.26
N GLU A 241 -8.19 9.40 13.13
CA GLU A 241 -8.25 10.85 12.93
C GLU A 241 -6.88 11.52 13.11
N LYS A 242 -6.12 11.08 14.11
CA LYS A 242 -4.89 11.74 14.58
C LYS A 242 -3.71 10.79 14.47
N VAL A 243 -2.59 11.30 13.99
CA VAL A 243 -1.33 10.56 13.90
C VAL A 243 -0.85 10.09 15.28
N ASP A 244 -1.10 10.86 16.35
CA ASP A 244 -0.67 10.51 17.71
C ASP A 244 -1.21 9.15 18.19
N ALA A 245 -2.39 8.76 17.72
CA ALA A 245 -3.01 7.47 18.07
C ALA A 245 -2.27 6.28 17.43
N ILE A 246 -1.52 6.51 16.35
CA ILE A 246 -0.81 5.49 15.58
C ILE A 246 0.69 5.80 15.41
N TRP A 247 1.20 6.80 16.14
CA TRP A 247 2.61 7.15 16.08
C TRP A 247 3.44 5.93 16.44
N ASN A 248 4.51 5.71 15.69
CA ASN A 248 5.43 4.62 15.94
C ASN A 248 6.83 5.01 15.52
N LEU A 249 7.82 4.43 16.20
CA LEU A 249 9.24 4.74 16.06
C LEU A 249 9.78 4.65 14.62
N ARG A 250 9.22 3.77 13.79
CA ARG A 250 9.65 3.58 12.40
C ARG A 250 8.97 4.54 11.42
N GLY A 251 7.97 5.30 11.86
CA GLY A 251 7.22 6.22 11.02
C GLY A 251 6.47 5.53 9.88
N ILE A 252 6.11 4.25 10.04
CA ILE A 252 5.40 3.48 9.01
C ILE A 252 3.89 3.50 9.24
N LEU A 253 3.13 3.14 8.20
CA LEU A 253 1.67 3.00 8.26
C LEU A 253 0.94 4.25 8.78
N ASN A 254 1.42 5.45 8.41
CA ASN A 254 0.67 6.67 8.70
C ASN A 254 -0.60 6.70 7.83
N THR A 255 -1.70 6.23 8.40
CA THR A 255 -3.03 6.24 7.78
C THR A 255 -3.96 7.24 8.45
N SER A 256 -3.42 8.26 9.13
CA SER A 256 -4.26 9.34 9.67
C SER A 256 -5.05 10.02 8.54
N TRP A 257 -6.20 10.61 8.85
CA TRP A 257 -6.94 11.41 7.87
C TRP A 257 -6.02 12.45 7.24
N HIS A 258 -5.92 12.46 5.90
CA HIS A 258 -5.10 13.44 5.21
C HIS A 258 -5.81 14.80 5.25
N LYS A 259 -5.13 15.83 5.76
CA LYS A 259 -5.66 17.19 5.92
C LYS A 259 -4.84 18.16 5.08
N VAL A 260 -5.52 18.93 4.25
CA VAL A 260 -4.94 19.96 3.40
C VAL A 260 -5.51 21.32 3.80
N GLN A 261 -4.64 22.31 3.99
CA GLN A 261 -5.04 23.68 4.29
C GLN A 261 -5.20 24.47 2.99
N VAL A 262 -6.39 24.99 2.75
CA VAL A 262 -6.67 25.77 1.54
C VAL A 262 -7.15 27.15 1.91
N ARG A 263 -6.53 28.16 1.31
CA ARG A 263 -7.02 29.54 1.33
C ARG A 263 -7.56 29.90 -0.04
N ARG A 264 -8.74 30.50 -0.09
CA ARG A 264 -9.25 31.09 -1.33
C ARG A 264 -8.57 32.44 -1.54
N ALA A 265 -8.01 32.67 -2.73
CA ALA A 265 -7.50 33.99 -3.08
C ALA A 265 -8.66 35.00 -2.97
N SER A 266 -8.46 36.08 -2.20
CA SER A 266 -9.37 37.21 -2.23
C SER A 266 -9.36 37.78 -3.65
N ARG A 267 -10.54 38.10 -4.20
CA ARG A 267 -10.62 38.87 -5.45
C ARG A 267 -9.95 40.23 -5.19
N GLY A 268 -8.66 40.32 -5.47
CA GLY A 268 -7.93 41.58 -5.48
C GLY A 268 -8.58 42.50 -6.50
N MET A 269 -8.96 43.68 -6.03
CA MET A 269 -9.38 44.83 -6.83
C MET A 269 -8.50 44.95 -8.07
N ASN A 270 -9.12 45.21 -9.21
CA ASN A 270 -8.45 45.74 -10.40
C ASN A 270 -7.47 46.83 -9.96
N SER A 271 -6.17 46.55 -10.03
CA SER A 271 -5.15 47.58 -10.02
C SER A 271 -5.19 48.28 -11.37
N ASN A 272 -6.11 49.24 -11.50
CA ASN A 272 -5.95 50.34 -12.44
C ASN A 272 -4.89 51.27 -11.84
N LEU A 273 -3.65 51.14 -12.30
CA LEU A 273 -2.65 52.20 -12.36
C LEU A 273 -1.87 52.05 -13.66
#